data_AF-A0A1X2F7N8-F1
#
_entry.id   AF-A0A1X2F7N8-F1
#
_cell.length_a   1.000
_cell.length_b   1.000
_cell.length_c   1.000
_cell.angle_alpha   90.00
_cell.angle_beta   90.00
_cell.angle_gamma   90.00
#
_symmetry.space_group_name_H-M   'P 1'
#
loop_
_entity.id
_entity.type
_entity.pdbx_description
1 polymer ?
#
loop_
_entity_poly.entity_id
_entity_poly.type
_entity_poly.pdbx_seq_one_letter_code
_entity_poly.pdbx_strand_id
1 'polypeptide(L)'
;MPNANPSPFFVVFDTSTQARYYGDVHEVLALPPMAAITYEYSRRLFAPSAERTFDELAEDPSRLPLPALLMYGQKRSFQKGSVRDPDEMLSWDDSVFVPTRSATIEAVQRGNQLDPQSDSFSFRLAVKGFIDPAEPAVEALVRALEAANSLPFGDRETQYNWVSLLPDTVVSQAPRLISDTQDRWVQVVDQLVKLPTQFADDVFWRVQEITEAKVRRGAHTKRPVSLRDRPRNRRDKVADWNRDYRLQEDNTYTLTVQTYVPEGLTPKVPGDAKVALVPHDDHAALLKLPAHPRDYRPNAPMHENFSITTDFAIRHRYAGLHLETQCQSRGTSYPPGSMCTLSLDIHKPVLRMLTAIVLLLGGLTLVLVGATIAASNPVKIGIGISGVIVVAIGYFMWTRKIKLGPHGG
;
A
#
# COMPACT_ATOMS: atom_id res chain seq x y z
N MET A 1 18.18 8.68 37.33
CA MET A 1 18.04 8.06 36.00
C MET A 1 17.01 8.89 35.24
N PRO A 2 17.22 9.24 33.96
CA PRO A 2 16.29 10.11 33.27
C PRO A 2 14.97 9.35 33.08
N ASN A 3 13.87 9.97 33.54
CA ASN A 3 12.50 9.56 33.22
C ASN A 3 12.33 9.72 31.70
N ALA A 4 12.65 8.67 30.94
CA ALA A 4 12.20 8.58 29.57
C ALA A 4 10.69 8.31 29.64
N ASN A 5 9.89 9.38 29.56
CA ASN A 5 8.46 9.22 29.33
C ASN A 5 8.30 8.30 28.10
N PRO A 6 7.47 7.25 28.19
CA PRO A 6 7.27 6.36 27.06
C PRO A 6 6.81 7.17 25.85
N SER A 7 7.33 6.81 24.67
CA SER A 7 6.96 7.45 23.42
C SER A 7 5.44 7.34 23.22
N PRO A 8 4.76 8.41 22.75
CA PRO A 8 3.31 8.38 22.54
C PRO A 8 2.91 7.22 21.62
N PHE A 9 1.88 6.49 22.00
CA PHE A 9 1.31 5.40 21.22
C PHE A 9 -0.13 5.76 20.85
N PHE A 10 -0.43 5.75 19.56
CA PHE A 10 -1.75 6.13 19.05
C PHE A 10 -2.66 4.92 18.85
N VAL A 11 -3.96 5.13 19.03
CA VAL A 11 -5.01 4.19 18.65
C VAL A 11 -5.91 4.94 17.67
N VAL A 12 -6.07 4.39 16.47
CA VAL A 12 -6.90 4.93 15.40
C VAL A 12 -8.03 3.95 15.14
N PHE A 13 -9.26 4.45 15.21
CA PHE A 13 -10.45 3.64 15.09
C PHE A 13 -11.02 3.70 13.67
N ASP A 14 -11.14 2.54 13.02
CA ASP A 14 -11.83 2.38 11.74
C ASP A 14 -13.30 2.05 12.02
N THR A 15 -14.13 3.06 12.34
CA THR A 15 -15.56 2.83 12.60
C THR A 15 -16.42 3.63 11.63
N SER A 16 -17.20 2.93 10.80
CA SER A 16 -18.25 3.57 10.01
C SER A 16 -19.18 2.57 9.35
N THR A 17 -20.47 2.89 9.30
CA THR A 17 -21.46 2.27 8.41
C THR A 17 -21.61 3.03 7.11
N GLN A 18 -20.94 4.17 6.93
CA GLN A 18 -21.05 4.94 5.70
C GLN A 18 -20.19 4.28 4.62
N ALA A 19 -20.76 4.11 3.43
CA ALA A 19 -20.10 3.44 2.31
C ALA A 19 -18.70 4.01 2.01
N ARG A 20 -18.51 5.33 2.16
CA ARG A 20 -17.23 6.02 1.91
C ARG A 20 -16.07 5.61 2.84
N TYR A 21 -16.36 5.12 4.04
CA TYR A 21 -15.37 4.73 5.04
C TYR A 21 -15.39 3.21 5.33
N TYR A 22 -16.40 2.51 4.81
CA TYR A 22 -16.48 1.06 4.89
C TYR A 22 -15.29 0.37 4.19
N GLY A 23 -14.74 1.00 3.16
CA GLY A 23 -13.57 0.51 2.43
C GLY A 23 -12.26 0.52 3.23
N ASP A 24 -12.16 1.31 4.30
CA ASP A 24 -10.90 1.52 5.01
C ASP A 24 -10.39 0.22 5.66
N VAL A 25 -11.28 -0.55 6.29
CA VAL A 25 -10.93 -1.88 6.84
C VAL A 25 -10.46 -2.82 5.74
N HIS A 26 -11.14 -2.79 4.59
CA HIS A 26 -10.77 -3.60 3.42
C HIS A 26 -9.40 -3.23 2.88
N GLU A 27 -9.07 -1.94 2.87
CA GLU A 27 -7.76 -1.43 2.46
C GLU A 27 -6.65 -1.78 3.43
N VAL A 28 -6.84 -1.49 4.72
CA VAL A 28 -5.87 -1.79 5.78
C VAL A 28 -5.49 -3.26 5.78
N LEU A 29 -6.46 -4.17 5.64
CA LEU A 29 -6.19 -5.60 5.66
C LEU A 29 -5.52 -6.09 4.38
N ALA A 30 -5.86 -5.50 3.23
CA ALA A 30 -5.34 -5.91 1.93
C ALA A 30 -3.90 -5.47 1.67
N LEU A 31 -3.46 -4.36 2.27
CA LEU A 31 -2.15 -3.78 2.04
C LEU A 31 -0.99 -4.71 2.47
N PRO A 32 0.14 -4.74 1.76
CA PRO A 32 1.33 -5.46 2.20
C PRO A 32 2.01 -4.73 3.38
N PRO A 33 2.86 -5.42 4.18
CA PRO A 33 3.62 -4.75 5.23
C PRO A 33 4.47 -3.62 4.67
N MET A 34 4.64 -2.56 5.46
CA MET A 34 5.30 -1.30 5.14
C MET A 34 4.57 -0.42 4.14
N ALA A 35 3.43 -0.83 3.58
CA ALA A 35 2.65 0.04 2.71
C ALA A 35 2.10 1.24 3.47
N ALA A 36 1.85 2.33 2.73
CA ALA A 36 1.46 3.60 3.31
C ALA A 36 -0.03 3.87 3.04
N ILE A 37 -0.81 4.14 4.08
CA ILE A 37 -2.22 4.56 4.01
C ILE A 37 -2.36 5.96 4.60
N THR A 38 -3.21 6.79 3.99
CA THR A 38 -3.49 8.15 4.49
C THR A 38 -4.81 8.16 5.20
N TYR A 39 -4.82 8.79 6.37
CA TYR A 39 -6.04 9.16 7.07
C TYR A 39 -6.17 10.67 7.07
N GLU A 40 -7.39 11.14 6.92
CA GLU A 40 -7.75 12.54 7.10
C GLU A 40 -8.95 12.62 8.05
N TYR A 41 -8.72 13.18 9.23
CA TYR A 41 -9.76 13.34 10.23
C TYR A 41 -9.89 14.80 10.62
N SER A 42 -11.13 15.26 10.78
CA SER A 42 -11.39 16.55 11.42
C SER A 42 -10.78 16.56 12.82
N ARG A 43 -10.19 17.69 13.20
CA ARG A 43 -9.51 17.89 14.48
C ARG A 43 -10.36 17.51 15.70
N ARG A 44 -11.66 17.80 15.64
CA ARG A 44 -12.65 17.43 16.69
C ARG A 44 -12.80 15.92 16.95
N LEU A 45 -12.29 15.07 16.05
CA LEU A 45 -12.35 13.61 16.20
C LEU A 45 -11.13 13.06 16.97
N PHE A 46 -10.24 13.92 17.47
CA PHE A 46 -9.09 13.52 18.26
C PHE A 46 -9.40 13.76 19.73
N ALA A 47 -9.03 12.81 20.59
CA ALA A 47 -9.00 13.06 22.02
C ALA A 47 -8.03 14.23 22.30
N PRO A 48 -8.30 15.12 23.29
CA PRO A 48 -7.52 16.34 23.49
C PRO A 48 -6.00 16.14 23.63
N SER A 49 -5.58 15.01 24.21
CA SER A 49 -4.16 14.66 24.34
C SER A 49 -3.53 14.22 23.01
N ALA A 50 -4.28 13.47 22.19
CA ALA A 50 -3.86 13.07 20.85
C ALA A 50 -3.78 14.29 19.93
N GLU A 51 -4.77 15.18 19.99
CA GLU A 51 -4.81 16.44 19.25
C GLU A 51 -3.56 17.29 19.52
N ARG A 52 -3.25 17.54 20.81
CA ARG A 52 -2.06 18.30 21.21
C ARG A 52 -0.78 17.66 20.69
N THR A 53 -0.68 16.34 20.77
CA THR A 53 0.49 15.63 20.26
C THR A 53 0.59 15.79 18.74
N PHE A 54 -0.51 15.72 18.01
CA PHE A 54 -0.54 15.96 16.56
C PHE A 54 -0.14 17.40 16.18
N ASP A 55 -0.55 18.39 16.97
CA ASP A 55 -0.08 19.78 16.80
C ASP A 55 1.44 19.88 16.95
N GLU A 56 1.99 19.30 18.01
CA GLU A 56 3.44 19.27 18.24
C GLU A 56 4.18 18.54 17.11
N LEU A 57 3.61 17.47 16.54
CA LEU A 57 4.19 16.73 15.42
C LEU A 57 4.12 17.50 14.09
N ALA A 58 3.06 18.26 13.87
CA ALA A 58 2.94 19.12 12.70
C ALA A 58 3.93 20.29 12.74
N GLU A 59 4.24 20.79 13.94
CA GLU A 59 5.24 21.85 14.15
C GLU A 59 6.68 21.33 14.16
N ASP A 60 6.92 20.16 14.77
CA ASP A 60 8.21 19.47 14.79
C ASP A 60 8.10 18.00 14.33
N PRO A 61 8.19 17.76 13.01
CA PRO A 61 8.14 16.42 12.44
C PRO A 61 9.36 15.54 12.80
N SER A 62 10.39 16.05 13.47
CA SER A 62 11.58 15.26 13.82
C SER A 62 11.31 14.15 14.85
N ARG A 63 10.18 14.26 15.57
CA ARG A 63 9.70 13.28 16.57
C ARG A 63 9.05 12.05 15.95
N LEU A 64 8.83 12.04 14.64
CA LEU A 64 8.31 10.89 13.89
C LEU A 64 9.45 9.93 13.49
N PRO A 65 9.20 8.62 13.40
CA PRO A 65 7.88 7.99 13.43
C PRO A 65 7.39 7.64 14.85
N LEU A 66 6.07 7.53 15.02
CA LEU A 66 5.43 7.11 16.28
C LEU A 66 4.57 5.86 16.10
N PRO A 67 4.50 4.96 17.10
CA PRO A 67 3.70 3.75 17.00
C PRO A 67 2.20 4.05 17.01
N ALA A 68 1.44 3.24 16.27
CA ALA A 68 -0.01 3.28 16.25
C ALA A 68 -0.63 1.87 16.17
N LEU A 69 -1.86 1.75 16.66
CA LEU A 69 -2.74 0.59 16.47
C LEU A 69 -3.98 1.02 15.69
N LEU A 70 -4.25 0.34 14.58
CA LEU A 70 -5.51 0.43 13.86
C LEU A 70 -6.47 -0.59 14.46
N MET A 71 -7.70 -0.15 14.76
CA MET A 71 -8.68 -0.97 15.43
C MET A 71 -10.07 -0.74 14.85
N TYR A 72 -10.72 -1.82 14.46
CA TYR A 72 -12.14 -1.81 14.13
C TYR A 72 -12.98 -1.80 15.41
N GLY A 73 -14.05 -1.00 15.43
CA GLY A 73 -15.00 -0.88 16.54
C GLY A 73 -16.44 -0.79 16.04
N GLN A 74 -17.38 -1.49 16.68
CA GLN A 74 -18.80 -1.42 16.30
C GLN A 74 -19.71 -1.80 17.48
N LYS A 75 -20.77 -1.02 17.74
CA LYS A 75 -21.87 -1.46 18.63
C LYS A 75 -22.50 -2.73 18.06
N ARG A 76 -22.77 -3.72 18.91
CA ARG A 76 -23.39 -5.00 18.47
C ARG A 76 -24.78 -4.84 17.84
N SER A 77 -25.49 -3.78 18.22
CA SER A 77 -26.81 -3.41 17.66
C SER A 77 -26.73 -2.73 16.30
N PHE A 78 -25.54 -2.28 15.88
CA PHE A 78 -25.35 -1.47 14.69
C PHE A 78 -25.26 -2.34 13.43
N GLN A 79 -25.81 -1.89 12.31
CA GLN A 79 -25.85 -2.67 11.07
C GLN A 79 -25.40 -1.84 9.87
N LYS A 80 -24.91 -2.53 8.83
CA LYS A 80 -24.58 -1.94 7.53
C LYS A 80 -25.79 -1.18 6.98
N GLY A 81 -25.58 0.06 6.51
CA GLY A 81 -26.66 0.90 6.00
C GLY A 81 -27.36 1.77 7.05
N SER A 82 -27.04 1.63 8.34
CA SER A 82 -27.54 2.55 9.36
C SER A 82 -27.12 3.98 9.06
N VAL A 83 -28.11 4.87 8.92
CA VAL A 83 -27.94 6.27 8.50
C VAL A 83 -27.49 7.17 9.66
N ARG A 84 -27.78 6.78 10.90
CA ARG A 84 -27.46 7.55 12.10
C ARG A 84 -26.33 6.85 12.87
N ASP A 85 -25.32 7.61 13.27
CA ASP A 85 -24.29 7.14 14.19
C ASP A 85 -24.89 6.78 15.56
N PRO A 86 -24.32 5.83 16.32
CA PRO A 86 -24.75 5.56 17.69
C PRO A 86 -24.70 6.82 18.56
N ASP A 87 -25.74 7.02 19.37
CA ASP A 87 -25.79 8.13 20.32
C ASP A 87 -24.93 7.88 21.57
N GLU A 88 -24.53 6.62 21.80
CA GLU A 88 -23.70 6.19 22.92
C GLU A 88 -22.30 5.80 22.45
N MET A 89 -21.29 6.18 23.24
CA MET A 89 -19.90 5.78 23.03
C MET A 89 -19.77 4.25 23.03
N LEU A 90 -18.85 3.71 22.22
CA LEU A 90 -18.53 2.27 22.30
C LEU A 90 -18.12 1.88 23.73
N SER A 91 -18.51 0.69 24.15
CA SER A 91 -18.07 0.08 25.41
C SER A 91 -17.67 -1.36 25.18
N TRP A 92 -16.75 -1.88 26.00
CA TRP A 92 -16.30 -3.27 25.87
C TRP A 92 -17.47 -4.27 25.90
N ASP A 93 -18.44 -4.04 26.79
CA ASP A 93 -19.48 -5.03 27.09
C ASP A 93 -20.56 -5.12 25.97
N ASP A 94 -20.77 -4.05 25.20
CA ASP A 94 -21.82 -4.00 24.17
C ASP A 94 -21.33 -3.81 22.73
N SER A 95 -20.01 -3.74 22.55
CA SER A 95 -19.38 -3.51 21.26
C SER A 95 -18.47 -4.66 20.86
N VAL A 96 -18.02 -4.64 19.62
CA VAL A 96 -16.99 -5.51 19.06
C VAL A 96 -15.77 -4.66 18.80
N PHE A 97 -14.61 -5.14 19.22
CA PHE A 97 -13.31 -4.54 18.94
C PHE A 97 -12.42 -5.57 18.27
N VAL A 98 -11.86 -5.23 17.11
CA VAL A 98 -10.90 -6.09 16.41
C VAL A 98 -9.66 -5.26 16.09
N PRO A 99 -8.51 -5.53 16.71
CA PRO A 99 -7.27 -4.86 16.35
C PRO A 99 -6.86 -5.34 14.95
N THR A 100 -6.87 -4.44 13.97
CA THR A 100 -6.65 -4.81 12.57
C THR A 100 -5.16 -4.88 12.28
N ARG A 101 -4.42 -3.80 12.52
CA ARG A 101 -2.96 -3.74 12.30
C ARG A 101 -2.23 -2.85 13.27
N SER A 102 -0.99 -3.19 13.56
CA SER A 102 -0.02 -2.20 14.04
C SER A 102 0.46 -1.34 12.87
N ALA A 103 0.84 -0.11 13.17
CA ALA A 103 1.36 0.85 12.21
C ALA A 103 2.37 1.81 12.84
N THR A 104 3.02 2.60 12.00
CA THR A 104 3.76 3.80 12.42
C THR A 104 3.22 5.03 11.73
N ILE A 105 2.97 6.10 12.48
CA ILE A 105 2.72 7.42 11.91
C ILE A 105 4.06 7.93 11.37
N GLU A 106 4.13 8.17 10.07
CA GLU A 106 5.35 8.55 9.37
C GLU A 106 5.39 10.04 8.99
N ALA A 107 4.22 10.62 8.73
CA ALA A 107 4.06 12.01 8.33
C ALA A 107 2.74 12.56 8.89
N VAL A 108 2.75 13.83 9.28
CA VAL A 108 1.58 14.55 9.80
C VAL A 108 1.56 15.93 9.15
N GLN A 109 0.36 16.38 8.76
CA GLN A 109 0.14 17.69 8.18
C GLN A 109 -1.17 18.26 8.70
N ARG A 110 -1.14 19.51 9.17
CA ARG A 110 -2.36 20.28 9.45
C ARG A 110 -2.98 20.75 8.14
N GLY A 111 -4.23 20.41 7.91
CA GLY A 111 -5.05 20.99 6.85
C GLY A 111 -5.51 22.37 7.31
N ASN A 112 -5.07 23.43 6.62
CA ASN A 112 -5.53 24.78 6.91
C ASN A 112 -6.82 25.03 6.12
N GLN A 113 -7.97 24.87 6.77
CA GLN A 113 -9.22 25.42 6.25
C GLN A 113 -9.47 26.78 6.91
N LEU A 114 -10.22 27.66 6.24
CA LEU A 114 -10.47 29.03 6.70
C LEU A 114 -11.31 29.09 8.00
N ASP A 115 -11.93 27.97 8.39
CA ASP A 115 -12.70 27.83 9.62
C ASP A 115 -11.99 26.84 10.59
N PRO A 116 -11.62 27.26 11.81
CA PRO A 116 -10.99 26.38 12.82
C PRO A 116 -11.82 25.13 13.18
N GLN A 117 -13.15 25.17 13.01
CA GLN A 117 -14.02 23.99 13.21
C GLN A 117 -13.91 22.97 12.06
N SER A 118 -13.32 23.38 10.94
CA SER A 118 -13.06 22.58 9.75
C SER A 118 -11.58 22.18 9.60
N ASP A 119 -10.74 22.51 10.58
CA ASP A 119 -9.36 22.04 10.65
C ASP A 119 -9.33 20.51 10.61
N SER A 120 -8.48 19.96 9.75
CA SER A 120 -8.24 18.52 9.65
C SER A 120 -6.78 18.20 9.92
N PHE A 121 -6.51 17.02 10.45
CA PHE A 121 -5.19 16.41 10.38
C PHE A 121 -5.19 15.38 9.28
N SER A 122 -4.27 15.54 8.34
CA SER A 122 -3.89 14.47 7.44
C SER A 122 -2.64 13.80 7.99
N PHE A 123 -2.59 12.48 8.00
CA PHE A 123 -1.41 11.75 8.44
C PHE A 123 -1.24 10.44 7.68
N ARG A 124 0.03 10.05 7.51
CA ARG A 124 0.40 8.82 6.84
C ARG A 124 0.79 7.76 7.84
N LEU A 125 0.18 6.59 7.71
CA LEU A 125 0.51 5.40 8.48
C LEU A 125 1.25 4.41 7.58
N ALA A 126 2.41 3.93 8.01
CA ALA A 126 3.01 2.74 7.45
C ALA A 126 2.49 1.51 8.20
N VAL A 127 1.70 0.67 7.54
CA VAL A 127 1.15 -0.55 8.17
C VAL A 127 2.24 -1.58 8.40
N LYS A 128 2.16 -2.31 9.51
CA LYS A 128 3.13 -3.35 9.89
C LYS A 128 2.45 -4.73 9.91
N GLY A 129 2.52 -5.43 11.03
CA GLY A 129 1.89 -6.73 11.27
C GLY A 129 0.43 -6.64 11.67
N PHE A 130 -0.15 -7.83 11.82
CA PHE A 130 -1.48 -8.03 12.40
C PHE A 130 -1.35 -8.37 13.88
N ILE A 131 -2.33 -7.93 14.66
CA ILE A 131 -2.43 -8.22 16.10
C ILE A 131 -3.39 -9.39 16.28
N ASP A 132 -3.11 -10.26 17.25
CA ASP A 132 -4.03 -11.32 17.63
C ASP A 132 -5.27 -10.70 18.31
N PRO A 133 -6.48 -10.85 17.75
CA PRO A 133 -7.68 -10.29 18.37
C PRO A 133 -7.99 -10.86 19.76
N ALA A 134 -7.43 -12.02 20.13
CA ALA A 134 -7.60 -12.64 21.43
C ALA A 134 -6.54 -12.20 22.46
N GLU A 135 -5.63 -11.28 22.10
CA GLU A 135 -4.60 -10.77 22.99
C GLU A 135 -5.23 -10.02 24.18
N PRO A 136 -5.02 -10.47 25.44
CA PRO A 136 -5.61 -9.84 26.62
C PRO A 136 -5.31 -8.34 26.77
N ALA A 137 -4.19 -7.87 26.20
CA ALA A 137 -3.87 -6.44 26.19
C ALA A 137 -4.90 -5.58 25.42
N VAL A 138 -5.67 -6.18 24.50
CA VAL A 138 -6.74 -5.50 23.77
C VAL A 138 -7.88 -5.13 24.70
N GLU A 139 -8.35 -6.05 25.57
CA GLU A 139 -9.40 -5.75 26.54
C GLU A 139 -8.93 -4.67 27.52
N ALA A 140 -7.72 -4.81 28.06
CA ALA A 140 -7.16 -3.83 28.99
C ALA A 140 -7.06 -2.44 28.34
N LEU A 141 -6.60 -2.38 27.08
CA LEU A 141 -6.59 -1.15 26.28
C LEU A 141 -7.98 -0.53 26.16
N VAL A 142 -8.95 -1.29 25.67
CA VAL A 142 -10.29 -0.76 25.38
C VAL A 142 -10.94 -0.27 26.66
N ARG A 143 -10.87 -1.02 27.76
CA ARG A 143 -11.42 -0.59 29.05
C ARG A 143 -10.74 0.66 29.59
N ALA A 144 -9.43 0.82 29.38
CA ALA A 144 -8.72 2.04 29.76
C ALA A 144 -9.15 3.25 28.93
N LEU A 145 -9.37 3.08 27.61
CA LEU A 145 -9.90 4.14 26.75
C LEU A 145 -11.35 4.48 27.07
N GLU A 146 -12.17 3.49 27.40
CA GLU A 146 -13.55 3.66 27.84
C GLU A 146 -13.62 4.52 29.11
N ALA A 147 -12.83 4.17 30.13
CA ALA A 147 -12.73 4.93 31.38
C ALA A 147 -12.23 6.38 31.16
N ALA A 148 -11.48 6.60 30.07
CA ALA A 148 -10.98 7.91 29.67
C ALA A 148 -11.91 8.65 28.68
N ASN A 149 -13.13 8.15 28.42
CA ASN A 149 -14.06 8.74 27.44
C ASN A 149 -13.43 8.95 26.05
N SER A 150 -12.55 8.04 25.64
CA SER A 150 -11.67 8.17 24.48
C SER A 150 -11.95 7.11 23.40
N LEU A 151 -13.15 6.54 23.39
CA LEU A 151 -13.65 5.61 22.37
C LEU A 151 -14.58 6.32 21.38
N PRO A 152 -14.83 5.78 20.18
CA PRO A 152 -15.73 6.38 19.20
C PRO A 152 -17.19 6.52 19.66
N PHE A 153 -17.88 7.47 19.02
CA PHE A 153 -19.29 7.84 19.27
C PHE A 153 -19.56 8.47 20.64
N GLY A 154 -20.83 8.68 20.98
CA GLY A 154 -21.25 9.32 22.21
C GLY A 154 -21.51 10.82 22.06
N ASP A 155 -21.45 11.53 23.18
CA ASP A 155 -21.63 12.97 23.21
C ASP A 155 -20.58 13.70 22.36
N ARG A 156 -21.04 14.58 21.46
CA ARG A 156 -20.21 15.26 20.46
C ARG A 156 -19.18 16.21 21.05
N GLU A 157 -19.37 16.67 22.27
CA GLU A 157 -18.48 17.63 22.93
C GLU A 157 -17.45 16.93 23.82
N THR A 158 -17.75 15.72 24.31
CA THR A 158 -16.95 15.08 25.37
C THR A 158 -16.45 13.67 25.06
N GLN A 159 -17.07 12.93 24.15
CA GLN A 159 -16.80 11.50 23.92
C GLN A 159 -16.51 11.14 22.46
N TYR A 160 -16.72 12.04 21.51
CA TYR A 160 -16.77 11.74 20.09
C TYR A 160 -15.39 11.65 19.41
N ASN A 161 -14.60 10.62 19.74
CA ASN A 161 -13.17 10.49 19.38
C ASN A 161 -12.83 9.24 18.54
N TRP A 162 -12.13 9.40 17.43
CA TRP A 162 -11.62 8.34 16.56
C TRP A 162 -10.10 8.15 16.66
N VAL A 163 -9.39 9.13 17.21
CA VAL A 163 -7.94 9.06 17.41
C VAL A 163 -7.61 9.39 18.86
N SER A 164 -6.98 8.44 19.55
CA SER A 164 -6.67 8.53 20.98
C SER A 164 -5.24 8.12 21.26
N LEU A 165 -4.70 8.55 22.41
CA LEU A 165 -3.44 8.01 22.92
C LEU A 165 -3.71 6.81 23.81
N LEU A 166 -2.76 5.87 23.83
CA LEU A 166 -2.72 4.77 24.78
C LEU A 166 -2.63 5.35 26.20
N PRO A 167 -3.58 5.05 27.10
CA PRO A 167 -3.53 5.57 28.46
C PRO A 167 -2.30 5.07 29.24
N ASP A 168 -1.76 5.92 30.12
CA ASP A 168 -0.57 5.60 30.93
C ASP A 168 -0.75 4.33 31.78
N THR A 169 -1.99 4.02 32.17
CA THR A 169 -2.35 2.83 32.95
C THR A 169 -2.06 1.51 32.22
N VAL A 170 -1.98 1.54 30.89
CA VAL A 170 -1.77 0.35 30.04
C VAL A 170 -0.56 0.49 29.11
N VAL A 171 0.23 1.56 29.24
CA VAL A 171 1.41 1.81 28.38
C VAL A 171 2.44 0.68 28.43
N SER A 172 2.55 -0.01 29.57
CA SER A 172 3.42 -1.18 29.73
C SER A 172 3.03 -2.35 28.82
N GLN A 173 1.80 -2.37 28.31
CA GLN A 173 1.29 -3.39 27.40
C GLN A 173 1.51 -3.04 25.92
N ALA A 174 1.95 -1.82 25.60
CA ALA A 174 2.18 -1.36 24.22
C ALA A 174 3.01 -2.34 23.37
N PRO A 175 4.08 -2.99 23.86
CA PRO A 175 4.84 -3.95 23.05
C PRO A 175 4.02 -5.15 22.55
N ARG A 176 2.96 -5.55 23.27
CA ARG A 176 2.07 -6.65 22.88
C ARG A 176 1.07 -6.23 21.81
N LEU A 177 0.86 -4.93 21.65
CA LEU A 177 -0.03 -4.30 20.67
C LEU A 177 0.74 -3.87 19.40
N ILE A 178 2.02 -4.25 19.28
CA ILE A 178 2.85 -4.04 18.10
C ILE A 178 3.25 -5.40 17.53
N SER A 179 3.01 -5.58 16.24
CA SER A 179 3.41 -6.77 15.51
C SER A 179 4.10 -6.40 14.20
N ASP A 180 5.01 -7.25 13.75
CA ASP A 180 5.51 -7.28 12.37
C ASP A 180 5.08 -8.58 11.65
N THR A 181 4.51 -9.55 12.37
CA THR A 181 4.08 -10.82 11.79
C THR A 181 2.85 -10.64 10.91
N GLN A 182 2.89 -11.35 9.80
CA GLN A 182 1.83 -11.42 8.81
C GLN A 182 0.90 -12.64 9.04
N ASP A 183 1.25 -13.52 9.99
CA ASP A 183 0.59 -14.83 10.17
C ASP A 183 -0.77 -14.70 10.89
N ARG A 184 -1.00 -13.57 11.57
CA ARG A 184 -2.21 -13.28 12.35
C ARG A 184 -3.36 -12.76 11.49
N TRP A 185 -3.14 -12.53 10.20
CA TRP A 185 -4.16 -12.01 9.28
C TRP A 185 -5.46 -12.82 9.30
N VAL A 186 -5.34 -14.15 9.24
CA VAL A 186 -6.48 -15.06 9.23
C VAL A 186 -7.35 -14.89 10.49
N GLN A 187 -6.73 -14.75 11.66
CA GLN A 187 -7.45 -14.58 12.93
C GLN A 187 -8.19 -13.25 13.00
N VAL A 188 -7.62 -12.19 12.42
CA VAL A 188 -8.28 -10.89 12.28
C VAL A 188 -9.51 -11.00 11.37
N VAL A 189 -9.36 -11.62 10.20
CA VAL A 189 -10.49 -11.86 9.27
C VAL A 189 -11.57 -12.72 9.92
N ASP A 190 -11.19 -13.77 10.65
CA ASP A 190 -12.11 -14.63 11.39
C ASP A 190 -12.99 -13.89 12.39
N GLN A 191 -12.50 -12.79 12.99
CA GLN A 191 -13.33 -11.97 13.86
C GLN A 191 -14.22 -11.01 13.08
N LEU A 192 -13.71 -10.43 11.99
CA LEU A 192 -14.44 -9.47 11.16
C LEU A 192 -15.56 -10.06 10.32
N VAL A 193 -15.57 -11.37 10.11
CA VAL A 193 -16.63 -12.09 9.38
C VAL A 193 -17.68 -12.70 10.30
N LYS A 194 -17.46 -12.67 11.63
CA LYS A 194 -18.41 -13.19 12.61
C LYS A 194 -19.44 -12.14 12.95
N LEU A 195 -20.72 -12.53 12.98
CA LEU A 195 -21.77 -11.66 13.52
C LEU A 195 -21.40 -11.22 14.95
N PRO A 196 -21.69 -9.96 15.33
CA PRO A 196 -22.54 -8.99 14.63
C PRO A 196 -21.80 -8.03 13.70
N THR A 197 -20.56 -8.34 13.29
CA THR A 197 -19.82 -7.44 12.40
C THR A 197 -20.52 -7.26 11.04
N GLN A 198 -20.36 -6.08 10.45
CA GLN A 198 -20.99 -5.76 9.16
C GLN A 198 -20.31 -6.39 7.93
N PHE A 199 -19.16 -7.06 8.11
CA PHE A 199 -18.38 -7.66 7.00
C PHE A 199 -18.61 -9.18 6.86
N ALA A 200 -19.62 -9.72 7.53
CA ALA A 200 -19.91 -11.16 7.57
C ALA A 200 -20.07 -11.85 6.21
N ASP A 201 -20.39 -11.07 5.17
CA ASP A 201 -20.61 -11.57 3.83
C ASP A 201 -19.57 -11.03 2.82
N ASP A 202 -18.53 -10.32 3.26
CA ASP A 202 -17.54 -9.73 2.36
C ASP A 202 -16.41 -10.68 1.99
N VAL A 203 -15.69 -10.32 0.92
CA VAL A 203 -14.55 -11.09 0.41
C VAL A 203 -13.25 -10.50 0.91
N PHE A 204 -12.43 -11.33 1.57
CA PHE A 204 -11.13 -10.90 2.08
C PHE A 204 -9.96 -11.53 1.31
N TRP A 205 -9.01 -10.68 0.94
CA TRP A 205 -7.70 -11.04 0.43
C TRP A 205 -6.66 -9.97 0.78
N ARG A 206 -5.38 -10.31 0.64
CA ARG A 206 -4.28 -9.36 0.82
C ARG A 206 -3.15 -9.58 -0.14
N VAL A 207 -2.41 -8.51 -0.42
CA VAL A 207 -1.14 -8.58 -1.14
C VAL A 207 -0.09 -9.19 -0.22
N GLN A 208 0.41 -10.36 -0.60
CA GLN A 208 1.44 -11.06 0.14
C GLN A 208 2.84 -10.58 -0.28
N GLU A 209 3.10 -10.52 -1.58
CA GLU A 209 4.38 -10.09 -2.12
C GLU A 209 4.30 -9.73 -3.62
N ILE A 210 5.30 -8.99 -4.09
CA ILE A 210 5.63 -8.84 -5.51
C ILE A 210 6.98 -9.51 -5.74
N THR A 211 7.06 -10.37 -6.74
CA THR A 211 8.32 -11.01 -7.15
C THR A 211 8.66 -10.67 -8.58
N GLU A 212 9.94 -10.43 -8.85
CA GLU A 212 10.49 -10.26 -10.18
C GLU A 212 10.79 -11.64 -10.78
N ALA A 213 10.23 -11.93 -11.95
CA ALA A 213 10.51 -13.16 -12.68
C ALA A 213 11.73 -12.97 -13.58
N LYS A 214 12.86 -13.63 -13.26
CA LYS A 214 14.03 -13.70 -14.14
C LYS A 214 14.24 -15.10 -14.68
N VAL A 215 14.50 -15.19 -15.98
CA VAL A 215 15.00 -16.41 -16.61
C VAL A 215 16.51 -16.30 -16.69
N ARG A 216 17.23 -17.09 -15.88
CA ARG A 216 18.70 -17.13 -15.91
C ARG A 216 19.15 -18.55 -16.23
N ARG A 217 19.78 -18.75 -17.40
CA ARG A 217 20.29 -20.06 -17.86
C ARG A 217 19.26 -21.20 -17.80
N GLY A 218 18.01 -20.92 -18.19
CA GLY A 218 16.92 -21.90 -18.15
C GLY A 218 16.30 -22.12 -16.76
N ALA A 219 16.85 -21.55 -15.70
CA ALA A 219 16.25 -21.56 -14.36
C ALA A 219 15.40 -20.29 -14.15
N HIS A 220 14.17 -20.49 -13.67
CA HIS A 220 13.29 -19.41 -13.21
C HIS A 220 13.67 -19.03 -11.78
N THR A 221 14.29 -17.87 -11.61
CA THR A 221 14.54 -17.30 -10.27
C THR A 221 13.48 -16.24 -9.99
N LYS A 222 12.78 -16.37 -8.85
CA LYS A 222 11.90 -15.34 -8.30
C LYS A 222 12.66 -14.52 -7.27
N ARG A 223 12.67 -13.20 -7.42
CA ARG A 223 13.28 -12.29 -6.45
C ARG A 223 12.20 -11.40 -5.84
N PRO A 224 12.00 -11.40 -4.51
CA PRO A 224 11.09 -10.46 -3.86
C PRO A 224 11.48 -9.00 -4.14
N VAL A 225 10.48 -8.17 -4.42
CA VAL A 225 10.60 -6.72 -4.53
C VAL A 225 10.02 -6.12 -3.26
N SER A 226 10.83 -5.35 -2.54
CA SER A 226 10.41 -4.70 -1.29
C SER A 226 10.05 -3.25 -1.52
N LEU A 227 9.08 -2.76 -0.75
CA LEU A 227 8.76 -1.35 -0.64
C LEU A 227 9.96 -0.54 -0.12
N ARG A 228 10.10 0.69 -0.62
CA ARG A 228 11.12 1.63 -0.16
C ARG A 228 10.55 3.02 -0.05
N ASP A 229 11.04 3.81 0.89
CA ASP A 229 10.70 5.23 0.97
C ASP A 229 11.09 5.94 -0.34
N ARG A 230 10.14 6.74 -0.83
CA ARG A 230 10.40 7.63 -1.96
C ARG A 230 11.44 8.68 -1.51
N PRO A 231 12.50 8.94 -2.28
CA PRO A 231 13.58 9.85 -1.87
C PRO A 231 13.14 11.28 -1.53
N ARG A 232 11.98 11.71 -2.05
CA ARG A 232 11.41 13.05 -1.84
C ARG A 232 10.42 13.11 -0.68
N ASN A 233 10.25 12.02 0.06
CA ASN A 233 9.37 11.97 1.22
C ASN A 233 9.76 13.06 2.24
N ARG A 234 8.76 13.80 2.70
CA ARG A 234 8.90 14.78 3.75
C ARG A 234 7.79 14.59 4.77
N ARG A 235 8.17 14.58 6.06
CA ARG A 235 7.24 14.26 7.15
C ARG A 235 6.15 15.32 7.37
N ASP A 236 6.34 16.53 6.85
CA ASP A 236 5.37 17.63 6.83
C ASP A 236 4.51 17.69 5.54
N LYS A 237 4.71 16.75 4.60
CA LYS A 237 4.01 16.70 3.30
C LYS A 237 3.38 15.33 3.09
N VAL A 238 2.23 15.12 3.73
CA VAL A 238 1.53 13.82 3.74
C VAL A 238 1.12 13.37 2.34
N ALA A 239 0.68 14.32 1.49
CA ALA A 239 0.30 14.05 0.10
C ALA A 239 1.47 13.50 -0.75
N ASP A 240 2.70 13.95 -0.49
CA ASP A 240 3.88 13.53 -1.24
C ASP A 240 4.47 12.21 -0.69
N TRP A 241 4.20 11.90 0.59
CA TRP A 241 4.77 10.74 1.27
C TRP A 241 4.29 9.43 0.67
N ASN A 242 5.19 8.63 0.11
CA ASN A 242 4.87 7.33 -0.46
C ASN A 242 5.98 6.30 -0.22
N ARG A 243 5.60 5.03 -0.25
CA ARG A 243 6.53 3.91 -0.34
C ARG A 243 6.28 3.17 -1.63
N ASP A 244 7.34 2.99 -2.40
CA ASP A 244 7.25 2.53 -3.78
C ASP A 244 7.91 1.15 -3.93
N TYR A 245 7.29 0.28 -4.72
CA TYR A 245 7.97 -0.88 -5.27
C TYR A 245 8.87 -0.42 -6.40
N ARG A 246 10.19 -0.64 -6.26
CA ARG A 246 11.14 -0.31 -7.32
C ARG A 246 11.12 -1.38 -8.40
N LEU A 247 10.52 -1.05 -9.52
CA LEU A 247 10.41 -1.91 -10.69
C LEU A 247 11.35 -1.43 -11.78
N GLN A 248 11.79 -2.36 -12.62
CA GLN A 248 12.56 -2.09 -13.82
C GLN A 248 11.67 -2.31 -15.03
N GLU A 249 11.82 -1.45 -16.02
CA GLU A 249 11.19 -1.67 -17.31
C GLU A 249 11.62 -2.99 -17.95
N ASP A 250 10.77 -3.52 -18.84
CA ASP A 250 10.94 -4.78 -19.56
C ASP A 250 10.93 -6.05 -18.69
N ASN A 251 10.84 -5.90 -17.36
CA ASN A 251 10.71 -7.03 -16.47
C ASN A 251 9.24 -7.42 -16.28
N THR A 252 9.04 -8.71 -16.03
CA THR A 252 7.75 -9.27 -15.66
C THR A 252 7.74 -9.52 -14.16
N TYR A 253 6.65 -9.12 -13.54
CA TYR A 253 6.43 -9.24 -12.10
C TYR A 253 5.25 -10.16 -11.85
N THR A 254 5.34 -10.91 -10.76
CA THR A 254 4.24 -11.71 -10.24
C THR A 254 3.81 -11.11 -8.90
N LEU A 255 2.57 -10.66 -8.85
CA LEU A 255 1.87 -10.25 -7.63
C LEU A 255 1.21 -11.49 -7.02
N THR A 256 1.55 -11.81 -5.78
CA THR A 256 0.90 -12.89 -5.03
C THR A 256 -0.13 -12.31 -4.08
N VAL A 257 -1.38 -12.75 -4.23
CA VAL A 257 -2.50 -12.39 -3.37
C VAL A 257 -2.87 -13.61 -2.53
N GLN A 258 -2.90 -13.46 -1.20
CA GLN A 258 -3.42 -14.46 -0.29
C GLN A 258 -4.92 -14.22 -0.09
N THR A 259 -5.73 -15.25 -0.32
CA THR A 259 -7.17 -15.23 -0.07
C THR A 259 -7.49 -16.02 1.19
N TYR A 260 -8.60 -15.69 1.85
CA TYR A 260 -9.10 -16.46 2.98
C TYR A 260 -10.62 -16.42 3.08
N VAL A 261 -11.19 -17.59 3.36
CA VAL A 261 -12.59 -17.79 3.69
C VAL A 261 -12.68 -18.71 4.90
N PRO A 262 -13.24 -18.25 6.02
CA PRO A 262 -13.42 -19.06 7.22
C PRO A 262 -14.17 -20.36 6.96
N GLU A 263 -13.80 -21.40 7.71
CA GLU A 263 -14.48 -22.70 7.66
C GLU A 263 -15.98 -22.55 8.00
N GLY A 264 -16.85 -23.21 7.23
CA GLY A 264 -18.31 -23.14 7.43
C GLY A 264 -18.99 -21.90 6.83
N LEU A 265 -18.25 -20.91 6.33
CA LEU A 265 -18.80 -19.70 5.67
C LEU A 265 -18.66 -19.70 4.15
N THR A 266 -18.16 -20.77 3.54
CA THR A 266 -18.01 -20.91 2.08
C THR A 266 -19.25 -20.56 1.25
N PRO A 267 -20.51 -20.88 1.64
CA PRO A 267 -21.68 -20.46 0.86
C PRO A 267 -21.96 -18.95 0.87
N LYS A 268 -21.23 -18.12 1.63
CA LYS A 268 -21.43 -16.67 1.71
C LYS A 268 -20.60 -15.85 0.72
N VAL A 269 -19.51 -16.41 0.20
CA VAL A 269 -18.71 -15.72 -0.81
C VAL A 269 -19.45 -15.76 -2.14
N PRO A 270 -19.70 -14.61 -2.79
CA PRO A 270 -20.36 -14.60 -4.09
C PRO A 270 -19.58 -15.43 -5.11
N GLY A 271 -20.26 -16.34 -5.80
CA GLY A 271 -19.62 -17.23 -6.79
C GLY A 271 -19.06 -16.48 -8.02
N ASP A 272 -19.46 -15.21 -8.20
CA ASP A 272 -18.97 -14.32 -9.25
C ASP A 272 -17.89 -13.33 -8.76
N ALA A 273 -17.38 -13.50 -7.54
CA ALA A 273 -16.32 -12.65 -7.01
C ALA A 273 -15.02 -12.79 -7.84
N LYS A 274 -14.45 -11.66 -8.23
CA LYS A 274 -13.18 -11.58 -8.97
C LYS A 274 -12.24 -10.58 -8.30
N VAL A 275 -10.93 -10.78 -8.50
CA VAL A 275 -9.88 -9.82 -8.15
C VAL A 275 -9.40 -9.16 -9.43
N ALA A 276 -9.56 -7.85 -9.53
CA ALA A 276 -9.13 -7.06 -10.67
C ALA A 276 -7.87 -6.26 -10.35
N LEU A 277 -7.01 -6.11 -11.35
CA LEU A 277 -5.86 -5.20 -11.34
C LEU A 277 -6.17 -4.07 -12.31
N VAL A 278 -6.17 -2.83 -11.82
CA VAL A 278 -6.55 -1.63 -12.56
C VAL A 278 -5.38 -0.63 -12.50
N PRO A 279 -4.98 -0.02 -13.63
CA PRO A 279 -3.95 1.01 -13.59
C PRO A 279 -4.49 2.25 -12.86
N HIS A 280 -3.68 2.84 -11.99
CA HIS A 280 -3.99 4.04 -11.23
C HIS A 280 -2.84 5.03 -11.37
N ASP A 281 -3.09 6.32 -11.56
CA ASP A 281 -2.04 7.33 -11.81
C ASP A 281 -1.01 6.96 -12.91
N ASP A 282 -1.36 6.05 -13.82
CA ASP A 282 -0.49 5.55 -14.88
C ASP A 282 -0.75 6.31 -16.20
N HIS A 283 -0.45 7.61 -16.17
CA HIS A 283 -0.72 8.51 -17.31
C HIS A 283 0.01 8.12 -18.61
N ALA A 284 1.07 7.33 -18.51
CA ALA A 284 1.86 6.88 -19.65
C ALA A 284 1.54 5.44 -20.08
N ALA A 285 0.51 4.81 -19.50
CA ALA A 285 0.12 3.42 -19.77
C ALA A 285 1.33 2.47 -19.69
N LEU A 286 2.12 2.61 -18.63
CA LEU A 286 3.31 1.81 -18.36
C LEU A 286 2.97 0.41 -17.90
N LEU A 287 1.80 0.18 -17.30
CA LEU A 287 1.43 -1.13 -16.78
C LEU A 287 0.69 -1.95 -17.83
N LYS A 288 1.24 -3.12 -18.19
CA LYS A 288 0.49 -4.17 -18.91
C LYS A 288 -0.07 -5.15 -17.88
N LEU A 289 -1.36 -5.01 -17.63
CA LEU A 289 -2.11 -5.85 -16.71
C LEU A 289 -2.84 -6.98 -17.48
N PRO A 290 -3.25 -8.05 -16.80
CA PRO A 290 -4.14 -9.07 -17.37
C PRO A 290 -5.42 -8.43 -17.94
N ALA A 291 -5.89 -8.93 -19.08
CA ALA A 291 -7.06 -8.38 -19.77
C ALA A 291 -8.38 -8.61 -19.01
N HIS A 292 -8.43 -9.62 -18.14
CA HIS A 292 -9.63 -10.00 -17.41
C HIS A 292 -9.31 -10.12 -15.91
N PRO A 293 -10.21 -9.67 -15.03
CA PRO A 293 -10.15 -9.97 -13.61
C PRO A 293 -10.13 -11.48 -13.37
N ARG A 294 -9.41 -11.93 -12.35
CA ARG A 294 -9.30 -13.34 -12.04
C ARG A 294 -10.36 -13.78 -11.05
N ASP A 295 -10.94 -14.95 -11.29
CA ASP A 295 -11.88 -15.56 -10.36
C ASP A 295 -11.24 -15.75 -8.99
N TYR A 296 -11.96 -15.29 -7.96
CA TYR A 296 -11.55 -15.46 -6.58
C TYR A 296 -11.48 -16.95 -6.24
N ARG A 297 -10.37 -17.37 -5.63
CA ARG A 297 -10.17 -18.75 -5.19
C ARG A 297 -10.05 -18.78 -3.67
N PRO A 298 -11.03 -19.31 -2.94
CA PRO A 298 -10.97 -19.42 -1.48
C PRO A 298 -9.73 -20.16 -1.00
N ASN A 299 -9.08 -19.64 0.04
CA ASN A 299 -7.99 -20.31 0.78
C ASN A 299 -6.82 -20.78 -0.11
N ALA A 300 -6.55 -20.07 -1.21
CA ALA A 300 -5.51 -20.44 -2.17
C ALA A 300 -4.80 -19.18 -2.70
N PRO A 301 -3.46 -19.18 -2.77
CA PRO A 301 -2.74 -18.03 -3.33
C PRO A 301 -3.11 -17.84 -4.80
N MET A 302 -3.37 -16.59 -5.15
CA MET A 302 -3.59 -16.14 -6.53
C MET A 302 -2.31 -15.44 -7.02
N HIS A 303 -1.91 -15.70 -8.26
CA HIS A 303 -0.67 -15.16 -8.83
C HIS A 303 -0.98 -14.39 -10.12
N GLU A 304 -0.90 -13.07 -10.05
CA GLU A 304 -1.12 -12.21 -11.22
C GLU A 304 0.21 -11.76 -11.82
N ASN A 305 0.38 -12.02 -13.11
CA ASN A 305 1.53 -11.53 -13.84
C ASN A 305 1.19 -10.18 -14.46
N PHE A 306 2.09 -9.21 -14.29
CA PHE A 306 2.04 -7.94 -14.99
C PHE A 306 3.44 -7.58 -15.50
N SER A 307 3.50 -6.73 -16.51
CA SER A 307 4.78 -6.27 -17.06
C SER A 307 4.79 -4.77 -17.24
N ILE A 308 5.98 -4.19 -17.26
CA ILE A 308 6.16 -2.76 -17.45
C ILE A 308 6.50 -2.51 -18.92
N THR A 309 5.71 -1.68 -19.59
CA THR A 309 5.93 -1.26 -20.98
C THR A 309 7.22 -0.48 -21.09
N THR A 310 7.77 -0.54 -22.28
CA THR A 310 8.90 0.25 -22.68
C THR A 310 8.41 1.60 -23.19
N ASP A 311 8.78 2.69 -22.53
CA ASP A 311 8.57 4.05 -23.04
C ASP A 311 9.92 4.69 -23.43
N PHE A 312 9.89 5.56 -24.45
CA PHE A 312 11.03 6.34 -24.92
C PHE A 312 11.39 7.52 -24.00
N ALA A 313 10.51 7.91 -23.07
CA ALA A 313 10.85 8.96 -22.11
C ALA A 313 12.07 8.57 -21.27
N ILE A 314 13.03 9.49 -21.09
CA ILE A 314 14.27 9.23 -20.34
C ILE A 314 14.05 9.34 -18.82
N ARG A 315 12.93 9.95 -18.39
CA ARG A 315 12.67 10.27 -16.98
C ARG A 315 12.14 9.05 -16.21
N HIS A 316 12.53 8.97 -14.94
CA HIS A 316 11.92 8.08 -13.95
C HIS A 316 10.42 8.40 -13.82
N ARG A 317 9.61 7.38 -13.58
CA ARG A 317 8.14 7.50 -13.53
C ARG A 317 7.59 6.81 -12.31
N TYR A 318 6.49 7.37 -11.82
CA TYR A 318 5.67 6.75 -10.79
C TYR A 318 4.38 6.29 -11.45
N ALA A 319 3.87 5.14 -11.03
CA ALA A 319 2.57 4.62 -11.41
C ALA A 319 1.92 3.97 -10.18
N GLY A 320 0.60 3.88 -10.18
CA GLY A 320 -0.19 3.14 -9.20
C GLY A 320 -0.77 1.86 -9.80
N LEU A 321 -0.88 0.83 -8.98
CA LEU A 321 -1.62 -0.39 -9.28
C LEU A 321 -2.73 -0.52 -8.26
N HIS A 322 -3.97 -0.30 -8.69
CA HIS A 322 -5.14 -0.51 -7.86
C HIS A 322 -5.60 -1.95 -7.99
N LEU A 323 -5.87 -2.59 -6.86
CA LEU A 323 -6.48 -3.91 -6.77
C LEU A 323 -7.84 -3.76 -6.11
N GLU A 324 -8.85 -4.44 -6.66
CA GLU A 324 -10.20 -4.41 -6.11
C GLU A 324 -10.92 -5.74 -6.26
N THR A 325 -11.86 -5.98 -5.33
CA THR A 325 -12.84 -7.05 -5.46
C THR A 325 -14.00 -6.57 -6.33
N GLN A 326 -14.30 -7.30 -7.39
CA GLN A 326 -15.47 -7.08 -8.24
C GLN A 326 -16.51 -8.18 -8.02
N CYS A 327 -17.77 -7.80 -7.87
CA CYS A 327 -18.90 -8.71 -7.66
C CYS A 327 -20.13 -8.17 -8.39
N GLN A 328 -20.47 -8.73 -9.54
CA GLN A 328 -21.57 -8.23 -10.39
C GLN A 328 -22.93 -8.42 -9.73
N SER A 329 -23.08 -9.48 -8.94
CA SER A 329 -24.29 -9.80 -8.18
C SER A 329 -24.59 -8.80 -7.06
N ARG A 330 -23.63 -7.95 -6.66
CA ARG A 330 -23.78 -6.96 -5.58
C ARG A 330 -23.76 -5.54 -6.12
N GLY A 331 -24.94 -5.02 -6.45
CA GLY A 331 -25.14 -3.61 -6.84
C GLY A 331 -25.21 -2.63 -5.65
N THR A 332 -24.40 -2.83 -4.60
CA THR A 332 -24.43 -1.99 -3.39
C THR A 332 -23.44 -0.84 -3.47
N SER A 333 -23.72 0.26 -2.77
CA SER A 333 -22.76 1.37 -2.59
C SER A 333 -21.53 0.96 -1.77
N TYR A 334 -21.61 -0.15 -1.05
CA TYR A 334 -20.52 -0.72 -0.27
C TYR A 334 -19.62 -1.59 -1.15
N PRO A 335 -18.29 -1.47 -1.01
CA PRO A 335 -17.38 -2.38 -1.70
C PRO A 335 -17.64 -3.82 -1.22
N PRO A 336 -17.62 -4.80 -2.13
CA PRO A 336 -17.94 -6.18 -1.81
C PRO A 336 -16.81 -6.94 -1.10
N GLY A 337 -15.63 -6.31 -0.92
CA GLY A 337 -14.47 -6.93 -0.32
C GLY A 337 -13.22 -6.07 -0.37
N SER A 338 -12.07 -6.72 -0.13
CA SER A 338 -10.74 -6.13 -0.12
C SER A 338 -10.44 -5.29 -1.37
N MET A 339 -9.69 -4.21 -1.16
CA MET A 339 -9.16 -3.33 -2.20
C MET A 339 -7.85 -2.73 -1.70
N CYS A 340 -6.93 -2.31 -2.56
CA CYS A 340 -5.76 -1.51 -2.14
C CYS A 340 -5.07 -0.88 -3.33
N THR A 341 -4.31 0.20 -3.09
CA THR A 341 -3.46 0.80 -4.12
C THR A 341 -1.98 0.62 -3.77
N LEU A 342 -1.20 0.09 -4.72
CA LEU A 342 0.25 -0.07 -4.60
C LEU A 342 0.95 1.01 -5.43
N SER A 343 1.94 1.69 -4.85
CA SER A 343 2.76 2.68 -5.59
C SER A 343 4.02 2.03 -6.16
N LEU A 344 4.35 2.38 -7.41
CA LEU A 344 5.42 1.79 -8.19
C LEU A 344 6.38 2.88 -8.66
N ASP A 345 7.69 2.70 -8.42
CA ASP A 345 8.77 3.54 -8.92
C ASP A 345 9.47 2.79 -10.06
N ILE A 346 9.22 3.24 -11.30
CA ILE A 346 9.64 2.55 -12.52
C ILE A 346 10.97 3.14 -13.01
N HIS A 347 12.01 2.29 -12.97
CA HIS A 347 13.38 2.62 -13.33
C HIS A 347 13.72 2.19 -14.75
N LYS A 348 14.39 3.10 -15.46
CA LYS A 348 14.98 2.83 -16.77
C LYS A 348 16.25 1.99 -16.62
N PRO A 349 16.55 1.07 -17.55
CA PRO A 349 17.83 0.39 -17.59
C PRO A 349 18.93 1.33 -18.13
N VAL A 350 19.39 2.27 -17.29
CA VAL A 350 20.32 3.35 -17.68
C VAL A 350 21.59 2.83 -18.34
N LEU A 351 22.20 1.78 -17.80
CA LEU A 351 23.41 1.19 -18.37
C LEU A 351 23.20 0.76 -19.83
N ARG A 352 22.08 0.08 -20.10
CA ARG A 352 21.72 -0.36 -21.45
C ARG A 352 21.49 0.84 -22.38
N MET A 353 20.85 1.90 -21.91
CA MET A 353 20.66 3.13 -22.69
C MET A 353 21.99 3.80 -23.02
N LEU A 354 22.89 3.92 -22.04
CA LEU A 354 24.22 4.50 -22.25
C LEU A 354 25.04 3.66 -23.25
N THR A 355 25.05 2.33 -23.10
CA THR A 355 25.71 1.45 -24.06
C THR A 355 25.12 1.60 -25.46
N ALA A 356 23.80 1.69 -25.59
CA ALA A 356 23.15 1.91 -26.88
C ALA A 356 23.57 3.25 -27.51
N ILE A 357 23.64 4.34 -26.74
CA ILE A 357 24.10 5.65 -27.21
C ILE A 357 25.57 5.58 -27.66
N VAL A 358 26.45 4.98 -26.85
CA VAL A 358 27.87 4.83 -27.19
C VAL A 358 28.05 4.02 -28.48
N LEU A 359 27.30 2.93 -28.66
CA LEU A 359 27.32 2.13 -29.89
C LEU A 359 26.80 2.94 -31.09
N LEU A 360 25.71 3.68 -30.94
CA LEU A 360 25.18 4.52 -32.02
C LEU A 360 26.20 5.59 -32.47
N LEU A 361 26.79 6.33 -31.52
CA LEU A 361 27.78 7.37 -31.82
C LEU A 361 29.08 6.80 -32.39
N GLY A 362 29.59 5.73 -31.79
CA GLY A 362 30.80 5.05 -32.28
C GLY A 362 30.60 4.47 -33.68
N GLY A 363 29.47 3.82 -33.93
CA GLY A 363 29.10 3.27 -35.23
C GLY A 363 28.96 4.36 -36.31
N LEU A 364 28.29 5.49 -36.00
CA LEU A 364 28.18 6.63 -36.91
C LEU A 364 29.55 7.22 -37.28
N THR A 365 30.46 7.30 -36.31
CA THR A 365 31.83 7.79 -36.54
C THR A 365 32.58 6.87 -37.51
N LEU A 366 32.46 5.54 -37.35
CA LEU A 366 33.06 4.57 -38.27
C LEU A 366 32.48 4.65 -39.68
N VAL A 367 31.16 4.87 -39.81
CA VAL A 367 30.50 5.08 -41.11
C VAL A 367 31.04 6.33 -41.81
N LEU A 368 31.19 7.46 -41.09
CA LEU A 368 31.73 8.70 -41.64
C LEU A 368 33.21 8.55 -42.08
N VAL A 369 34.03 7.87 -41.28
CA VAL A 369 35.43 7.57 -41.64
C VAL A 369 35.52 6.66 -42.87
N GLY A 370 34.60 5.70 -42.99
CA GLY A 370 34.50 4.84 -44.18
C GLY A 370 34.07 5.59 -45.44
N ALA A 371 33.21 6.61 -45.31
CA ALA A 371 32.62 7.35 -46.43
C ALA A 371 33.51 8.47 -46.99
N THR A 372 34.44 9.03 -46.21
CA THR A 372 35.18 10.26 -46.56
C THR A 372 36.35 10.05 -47.54
N ILE A 373 36.68 8.82 -47.95
CA ILE A 373 37.88 8.55 -48.76
C ILE A 373 37.57 7.54 -49.86
N ALA A 374 38.02 7.85 -51.09
CA ALA A 374 37.72 7.17 -52.35
C ALA A 374 37.53 5.64 -52.28
N ALA A 375 36.52 5.14 -52.99
CA ALA A 375 35.93 3.79 -52.96
C ALA A 375 36.85 2.61 -53.30
N SER A 376 38.18 2.79 -53.39
CA SER A 376 39.14 1.78 -53.84
C SER A 376 39.92 1.07 -52.71
N ASN A 377 39.73 1.43 -51.44
CA ASN A 377 40.45 0.79 -50.32
C ASN A 377 39.55 -0.23 -49.57
N PRO A 378 39.81 -1.55 -49.67
CA PRO A 378 38.97 -2.59 -49.07
C PRO A 378 38.92 -2.54 -47.53
N VAL A 379 39.98 -2.07 -46.87
CA VAL A 379 40.02 -1.93 -45.40
C VAL A 379 38.99 -0.90 -44.94
N LYS A 380 38.81 0.19 -45.70
CA LYS A 380 37.88 1.27 -45.35
C LYS A 380 36.42 0.90 -45.59
N ILE A 381 36.15 0.10 -46.63
CA ILE A 381 34.85 -0.53 -46.85
C ILE A 381 34.48 -1.42 -45.64
N GLY A 382 35.44 -2.21 -45.14
CA GLY A 382 35.26 -3.02 -43.93
C GLY A 382 34.94 -2.19 -42.68
N ILE A 383 35.57 -1.03 -42.51
CA ILE A 383 35.28 -0.09 -41.41
C ILE A 383 33.85 0.45 -41.52
N GLY A 384 33.42 0.85 -42.72
CA GLY A 384 32.05 1.33 -42.95
C GLY A 384 30.99 0.27 -42.64
N ILE A 385 31.18 -0.96 -43.11
CA ILE A 385 30.28 -2.10 -42.82
C ILE A 385 30.22 -2.38 -41.31
N SER A 386 31.38 -2.39 -40.63
CA SER A 386 31.45 -2.57 -39.18
C SER A 386 30.70 -1.47 -38.44
N GLY A 387 30.81 -0.22 -38.91
CA GLY A 387 30.05 0.91 -38.39
C GLY A 387 28.54 0.71 -38.50
N VAL A 388 28.04 0.26 -39.66
CA VAL A 388 26.60 -0.05 -39.85
C VAL A 388 26.13 -1.14 -38.90
N ILE A 389 26.91 -2.20 -38.71
CA ILE A 389 26.58 -3.29 -37.76
C ILE A 389 26.50 -2.73 -36.34
N VAL A 390 27.48 -1.92 -35.93
CA VAL A 390 27.51 -1.31 -34.59
C VAL A 390 26.31 -0.37 -34.38
N VAL A 391 25.95 0.44 -35.37
CA VAL A 391 24.72 1.27 -35.34
C VAL A 391 23.48 0.38 -35.23
N ALA A 392 23.39 -0.71 -35.99
CA ALA A 392 22.26 -1.64 -35.92
C ALA A 392 22.14 -2.28 -34.54
N ILE A 393 23.26 -2.73 -33.93
CA ILE A 393 23.27 -3.25 -32.55
C ILE A 393 22.84 -2.17 -31.57
N GLY A 394 23.40 -0.96 -31.66
CA GLY A 394 23.00 0.17 -30.81
C GLY A 394 21.51 0.50 -30.93
N TYR A 395 21.00 0.53 -32.16
CA TYR A 395 19.58 0.75 -32.44
C TYR A 395 18.70 -0.38 -31.92
N PHE A 396 19.09 -1.64 -32.08
CA PHE A 396 18.34 -2.78 -31.55
C PHE A 396 18.43 -2.88 -30.03
N MET A 397 19.51 -2.42 -29.41
CA MET A 397 19.61 -2.26 -27.96
C MET A 397 18.72 -1.12 -27.46
N TRP A 398 18.67 0.00 -28.20
CA TRP A 398 17.83 1.17 -27.92
C TRP A 398 16.34 0.86 -28.05
N THR A 399 15.94 0.24 -29.17
CA THR A 399 14.57 -0.24 -29.44
C THR A 399 14.24 -1.55 -28.74
N ARG A 400 15.20 -2.06 -27.97
CA ARG A 400 15.09 -3.22 -27.08
C ARG A 400 14.71 -4.55 -27.74
N LYS A 401 14.87 -4.69 -29.05
CA LYS A 401 14.65 -5.95 -29.79
C LYS A 401 15.72 -7.01 -29.54
N ILE A 402 16.91 -6.64 -29.06
CA ILE A 402 17.95 -7.58 -28.60
C ILE A 402 17.91 -7.70 -27.07
N LYS A 403 17.63 -8.89 -26.56
CA LYS A 403 17.87 -9.24 -25.15
C LYS A 403 19.36 -9.52 -24.98
N LEU A 404 20.10 -8.59 -24.37
CA LEU A 404 21.48 -8.87 -23.95
C LEU A 404 21.46 -9.95 -22.87
N GLY A 405 22.31 -10.96 -23.01
CA GLY A 405 22.41 -12.07 -22.06
C GLY A 405 22.74 -11.61 -20.62
N PRO A 406 22.67 -12.52 -19.64
CA PRO A 406 22.53 -12.23 -18.21
C PRO A 406 23.78 -11.67 -17.49
N HIS A 407 24.73 -11.08 -18.22
CA HIS A 407 26.02 -10.62 -17.69
C HIS A 407 26.32 -9.12 -17.94
N GLY A 408 25.32 -8.33 -18.34
CA GLY A 408 25.47 -6.87 -18.48
C GLY A 408 24.53 -6.10 -17.55
N GLY A 409 24.90 -5.97 -16.28
CA GLY A 409 24.15 -5.23 -15.25
C GLY A 409 24.91 -5.19 -13.94
#